data_AF-A0A946KZ72-F1
#
_entry.id   AF-A0A946KZ72-F1
#
_cell.length_a   1.000
_cell.length_b   1.000
_cell.length_c   1.000
_cell.angle_alpha   90.00
_cell.angle_beta   90.00
_cell.angle_gamma   90.00
#
_symmetry.space_group_name_H-M   'P 1'
#
loop_
_entity.id
_entity.type
_entity.pdbx_description
1 polymer ?
#
loop_
_entity_poly.entity_id
_entity_poly.type
_entity_poly.pdbx_seq_one_letter_code
_entity_poly.pdbx_strand_id
1 'polypeptide(L)'
;MLVTPIRGLRPSPERAEEVVAPPYDVLNTAEARVRSEGRPNSFLHISKPEIDLPEGTDPYDPSVYAKGAENLQRLIDDGVLMREEKPCYYIYRLRWESHVQTGLVFGASVAAYDINRVRKHEFTRPVKEDDRVRQITALKAQTGPVLLTYRADDAVKAIIDETAAGTPVY
;
A
#
# COMPACT_ATOMS: atom_id res chain seq x y z
N MET A 1 -16.72 -14.41 -6.48
CA MET A 1 -16.29 -14.29 -5.07
C MET A 1 -16.21 -12.82 -4.71
N LEU A 2 -16.65 -12.39 -3.52
CA LEU A 2 -16.69 -10.95 -3.15
C LEU A 2 -15.35 -10.43 -2.61
N VAL A 3 -14.67 -11.26 -1.81
CA VAL A 3 -13.35 -10.99 -1.21
C VAL A 3 -12.45 -12.19 -1.46
N THR A 4 -11.14 -11.99 -1.65
CA THR A 4 -10.16 -13.07 -1.86
C THR A 4 -8.93 -12.86 -0.99
N PRO A 5 -8.28 -13.93 -0.48
CA PRO A 5 -6.97 -13.79 0.12
C PRO A 5 -5.94 -13.38 -0.95
N ILE A 6 -4.84 -12.76 -0.52
CA ILE A 6 -3.77 -12.27 -1.40
C ILE A 6 -2.41 -12.79 -0.94
N ARG A 7 -1.49 -13.00 -1.88
CA ARG A 7 -0.07 -13.26 -1.57
C ARG A 7 0.61 -11.91 -1.38
N GLY A 8 0.52 -11.38 -0.17
CA GLY A 8 1.06 -10.06 0.16
C GLY A 8 2.56 -9.99 -0.05
N LEU A 9 3.00 -8.87 -0.62
CA LEU A 9 4.39 -8.44 -0.59
C LEU A 9 4.52 -7.43 0.56
N ARG A 10 5.24 -7.81 1.61
CA ARG A 10 5.34 -7.03 2.85
C ARG A 10 6.79 -6.96 3.32
N PRO A 11 7.15 -6.02 4.20
CA PRO A 11 8.46 -6.01 4.82
C PRO A 11 8.75 -7.30 5.58
N SER A 12 10.01 -7.71 5.58
CA SER A 12 10.54 -8.64 6.57
C SER A 12 10.37 -8.01 7.96
N PRO A 13 9.95 -8.77 8.99
CA PRO A 13 9.56 -8.21 10.29
C PRO A 13 10.59 -7.25 10.89
N GLU A 14 11.87 -7.60 10.78
CA GLU A 14 13.00 -6.84 11.29
C GLU A 14 13.30 -5.54 10.52
N ARG A 15 12.73 -5.36 9.31
CA ARG A 15 12.94 -4.17 8.47
C ARG A 15 11.68 -3.34 8.26
N ALA A 16 10.57 -3.65 8.94
CA ALA A 16 9.30 -2.96 8.76
C ALA A 16 9.40 -1.44 8.99
N GLU A 17 10.16 -1.01 10.00
CA GLU A 17 10.39 0.41 10.31
C GLU A 17 11.22 1.14 9.24
N GLU A 18 12.06 0.42 8.51
CA GLU A 18 12.87 1.01 7.43
C GLU A 18 11.99 1.36 6.23
N VAL A 19 10.95 0.55 5.98
CA VAL A 19 10.07 0.68 4.81
C VAL A 19 8.98 1.73 5.04
N VAL A 20 8.49 1.88 6.27
CA VAL A 20 7.30 2.72 6.54
C VAL A 20 7.47 4.15 6.04
N ALA A 21 6.44 4.63 5.32
CA ALA A 21 6.38 5.96 4.75
C ALA A 21 5.00 6.58 4.99
N PRO A 22 4.91 7.92 5.09
CA PRO A 22 3.63 8.62 5.03
C PRO A 22 2.99 8.44 3.63
N PRO A 23 1.68 8.75 3.50
CA PRO A 23 1.03 8.80 2.21
C PRO A 23 1.76 9.75 1.23
N TYR A 24 1.87 9.33 -0.03
CA TYR A 24 2.60 10.07 -1.08
C TYR A 24 1.93 11.40 -1.46
N ASP A 25 0.63 11.53 -1.23
CA ASP A 25 -0.19 12.69 -1.57
C ASP A 25 -0.19 13.77 -0.49
N VAL A 26 0.38 13.50 0.69
CA VAL A 26 0.59 14.49 1.76
C VAL A 26 1.99 15.11 1.75
N LEU A 27 2.80 14.80 0.73
CA LEU A 27 4.17 15.33 0.58
C LEU A 27 4.41 15.89 -0.81
N ASN A 28 5.07 17.03 -0.86
CA ASN A 28 5.74 17.47 -2.08
C ASN A 28 7.10 16.76 -2.26
N THR A 29 7.71 16.88 -3.44
CA THR A 29 8.97 16.21 -3.78
C THR A 29 10.15 16.63 -2.89
N ALA A 30 10.23 17.91 -2.51
CA ALA A 30 11.31 18.39 -1.64
C ALA A 30 11.19 17.82 -0.22
N GLU A 31 9.97 17.81 0.35
CA GLU A 31 9.70 17.17 1.65
C GLU A 31 9.99 15.67 1.62
N ALA A 32 9.66 14.99 0.51
CA ALA A 32 9.92 13.58 0.33
C ALA A 32 11.43 13.24 0.25
N ARG A 33 12.24 14.11 -0.38
CA ARG A 33 13.71 13.99 -0.37
C ARG A 33 14.24 14.06 1.05
N VAL A 34 13.91 15.12 1.77
CA VAL A 34 14.35 15.33 3.17
C VAL A 34 13.93 14.14 4.05
N ARG A 35 12.70 13.65 3.91
CA ARG A 35 12.21 12.50 4.68
C ARG A 35 12.85 11.15 4.32
N SER A 36 13.51 11.06 3.17
CA SER A 36 14.18 9.84 2.70
C SER A 36 15.70 9.89 2.90
N GLU A 37 16.25 11.03 3.34
CA GLU A 37 17.66 11.14 3.69
C GLU A 37 18.06 10.11 4.75
N GLY A 38 19.12 9.33 4.45
CA GLY A 38 19.58 8.25 5.33
C GLY A 38 18.63 7.06 5.46
N ARG A 39 17.53 7.01 4.68
CA ARG A 39 16.50 5.96 4.74
C ARG A 39 16.36 5.25 3.39
N PRO A 40 17.39 4.51 2.95
CA PRO A 40 17.43 3.93 1.60
C PRO A 40 16.28 2.93 1.34
N ASN A 41 15.69 2.35 2.39
CA ASN A 41 14.59 1.39 2.25
C ASN A 41 13.20 2.00 2.40
N SER A 42 13.10 3.32 2.59
CA SER A 42 11.84 4.06 2.69
C SER A 42 10.96 3.80 1.47
N PHE A 43 9.67 3.51 1.70
CA PHE A 43 8.70 3.33 0.61
C PHE A 43 8.46 4.61 -0.21
N LEU A 44 8.99 5.77 0.22
CA LEU A 44 9.01 6.99 -0.60
C LEU A 44 9.82 6.82 -1.89
N HIS A 45 10.85 5.98 -1.91
CA HIS A 45 11.59 5.65 -3.14
C HIS A 45 10.71 4.93 -4.18
N ILE A 46 9.60 4.31 -3.76
CA ILE A 46 8.65 3.63 -4.65
C ILE A 46 7.40 4.49 -4.91
N SER A 47 6.92 5.20 -3.88
CA SER A 47 5.69 5.98 -3.96
C SER A 47 5.88 7.43 -4.45
N LYS A 48 7.10 7.95 -4.36
CA LYS A 48 7.56 9.23 -4.95
C LYS A 48 8.95 9.07 -5.61
N PRO A 49 9.10 8.23 -6.65
CA PRO A 49 10.41 7.89 -7.20
C PRO A 49 11.18 9.06 -7.80
N GLU A 50 10.51 10.18 -8.08
CA GLU A 50 11.15 11.39 -8.60
C GLU A 50 12.18 12.00 -7.63
N ILE A 51 12.21 11.55 -6.37
CA ILE A 51 13.26 11.92 -5.40
C ILE A 51 14.64 11.36 -5.77
N ASP A 52 14.69 10.25 -6.52
CA ASP A 52 15.91 9.55 -6.96
C ASP A 52 16.35 9.93 -8.39
N LEU A 53 15.72 10.95 -8.97
CA LEU A 53 15.99 11.48 -10.30
C LEU A 53 16.51 12.92 -10.21
N PRO A 54 17.12 13.47 -11.29
CA PRO A 54 17.57 14.86 -11.31
C PRO A 54 16.48 15.82 -10.85
N GLU A 55 16.87 16.82 -10.07
CA GLU A 55 15.94 17.81 -9.57
C GLU A 55 15.23 18.54 -10.71
N GLY A 56 13.91 18.72 -10.58
CA GLY A 56 13.06 19.31 -11.63
C GLY A 56 12.49 18.30 -12.62
N THR A 57 12.81 17.00 -12.51
CA THR A 57 12.13 15.95 -13.29
C THR A 57 10.62 16.00 -13.04
N ASP A 58 9.83 15.94 -14.11
CA ASP A 58 8.37 15.87 -14.03
C ASP A 58 7.95 14.58 -13.29
N PRO A 59 7.18 14.65 -12.19
CA PRO A 59 6.68 13.47 -11.48
C PRO A 59 5.88 12.48 -12.35
N TYR A 60 5.39 12.91 -13.51
CA TYR A 60 4.66 12.06 -14.45
C TYR A 60 5.52 11.52 -15.61
N ASP A 61 6.82 11.81 -15.61
CA ASP A 61 7.74 11.32 -16.64
C ASP A 61 7.83 9.77 -16.59
N PRO A 62 7.88 9.07 -17.74
CA PRO A 62 8.04 7.62 -17.78
C PRO A 62 9.21 7.08 -16.94
N SER A 63 10.31 7.84 -16.82
CA SER A 63 11.47 7.48 -16.01
C SER A 63 11.17 7.40 -14.51
N VAL A 64 10.20 8.17 -14.01
CA VAL A 64 9.75 8.12 -12.60
C VAL A 64 9.13 6.75 -12.29
N TYR A 65 8.23 6.28 -13.15
CA TYR A 65 7.60 4.97 -12.97
C TYR A 65 8.61 3.82 -13.10
N ALA A 66 9.56 3.94 -14.04
CA ALA A 66 10.65 2.97 -14.20
C ALA A 66 11.55 2.93 -12.95
N LYS A 67 11.90 4.11 -12.39
CA LYS A 67 12.69 4.21 -11.15
C LYS A 67 11.96 3.59 -9.96
N GLY A 68 10.65 3.82 -9.83
CA GLY A 68 9.85 3.18 -8.78
C GLY A 68 9.85 1.66 -8.88
N ALA A 69 9.81 1.11 -10.09
CA ALA A 69 9.88 -0.33 -10.33
C ALA A 69 11.27 -0.91 -10.01
N GLU A 70 12.34 -0.22 -10.41
CA GLU A 70 13.72 -0.55 -10.04
C GLU A 70 13.90 -0.59 -8.52
N ASN A 71 13.41 0.44 -7.83
CA ASN A 71 13.49 0.53 -6.36
C ASN A 71 12.69 -0.58 -5.67
N LEU A 72 11.49 -0.90 -6.17
CA LEU A 72 10.69 -2.01 -5.65
C LEU A 72 11.43 -3.35 -5.82
N GLN A 73 12.00 -3.59 -7.01
CA GLN A 73 12.74 -4.82 -7.30
C GLN A 73 13.98 -4.94 -6.40
N ARG A 74 14.72 -3.84 -6.20
CA ARG A 74 15.85 -3.80 -5.27
C ARG A 74 15.44 -4.21 -3.86
N LEU A 75 14.33 -3.69 -3.33
CA LEU A 75 13.86 -4.09 -1.99
C LEU A 75 13.49 -5.58 -1.90
N ILE A 76 13.00 -6.17 -2.99
CA ILE A 76 12.73 -7.62 -3.06
C ILE A 76 14.05 -8.40 -3.06
N ASP A 77 15.00 -8.01 -3.91
CA ASP A 77 16.28 -8.71 -4.08
C ASP A 77 17.15 -8.63 -2.82
N ASP A 78 17.10 -7.50 -2.11
CA ASP A 78 17.82 -7.26 -0.85
C ASP A 78 17.16 -7.95 0.37
N GLY A 79 16.05 -8.67 0.16
CA GLY A 79 15.28 -9.34 1.21
C GLY A 79 14.57 -8.39 2.19
N VAL A 80 14.43 -7.10 1.82
CA VAL A 80 13.69 -6.12 2.61
C VAL A 80 12.19 -6.38 2.51
N LEU A 81 11.71 -6.71 1.31
CA LEU A 81 10.34 -7.13 1.06
C LEU A 81 10.29 -8.62 0.76
N MET A 82 9.41 -9.33 1.46
CA MET A 82 9.14 -10.75 1.26
C MET A 82 7.71 -10.99 0.79
N ARG A 83 7.53 -12.02 -0.03
CA ARG A 83 6.22 -12.45 -0.53
C ARG A 83 5.74 -13.67 0.23
N GLU A 84 4.48 -13.64 0.67
CA GLU A 84 3.88 -14.80 1.34
C GLU A 84 3.79 -16.02 0.41
N GLU A 85 4.14 -17.19 0.95
CA GLU A 85 4.13 -18.47 0.21
C GLU A 85 2.71 -18.94 -0.13
N LYS A 86 1.71 -18.49 0.65
CA LYS A 86 0.30 -18.81 0.45
C LYS A 86 -0.55 -17.53 0.45
N PRO A 87 -1.71 -17.54 -0.22
CA PRO A 87 -2.68 -16.46 -0.09
C PRO A 87 -3.17 -16.35 1.36
N CYS A 88 -3.17 -15.14 1.91
CA CYS A 88 -3.61 -14.83 3.26
C CYS A 88 -4.67 -13.72 3.26
N TYR A 89 -5.51 -13.73 4.29
CA TYR A 89 -6.18 -12.52 4.76
C TYR A 89 -5.30 -11.89 5.83
N TYR A 90 -5.24 -10.57 5.90
CA TYR A 90 -4.44 -9.88 6.91
C TYR A 90 -5.34 -9.10 7.84
N ILE A 91 -4.95 -9.07 9.11
CA ILE A 91 -5.51 -8.13 10.08
C ILE A 91 -4.60 -6.91 10.11
N TYR A 92 -5.20 -5.74 9.95
CA TYR A 92 -4.49 -4.47 9.96
C TYR A 92 -5.10 -3.55 11.00
N ARG A 93 -4.25 -2.97 11.85
CA ARG A 93 -4.65 -2.07 12.93
C ARG A 93 -4.02 -0.71 12.73
N LEU A 94 -4.87 0.31 12.66
CA LEU A 94 -4.48 1.71 12.74
C LEU A 94 -4.74 2.22 14.15
N ARG A 95 -3.79 2.96 14.70
CA ARG A 95 -3.94 3.68 15.95
C ARG A 95 -3.59 5.15 15.73
N TRP A 96 -4.49 6.03 16.12
CA TRP A 96 -4.28 7.47 16.14
C TRP A 96 -4.74 7.97 17.50
N GLU A 97 -3.79 8.43 18.32
CA GLU A 97 -4.04 8.84 19.71
C GLU A 97 -4.78 7.75 20.51
N SER A 98 -6.03 8.02 20.93
CA SER A 98 -6.92 7.11 21.65
C SER A 98 -7.78 6.24 20.73
N HIS A 99 -7.85 6.56 19.43
CA HIS A 99 -8.66 5.82 18.47
C HIS A 99 -7.89 4.62 17.91
N VAL A 100 -8.53 3.46 17.90
CA VAL A 100 -8.00 2.23 17.29
C VAL A 100 -9.04 1.67 16.34
N GLN A 101 -8.63 1.44 15.10
CA GLN A 101 -9.43 0.77 14.08
C GLN A 101 -8.70 -0.48 13.61
N THR A 102 -9.33 -1.65 13.78
CA THR A 102 -8.80 -2.92 13.31
C THR A 102 -9.71 -3.46 12.22
N GLY A 103 -9.13 -3.92 11.11
CA GLY A 103 -9.89 -4.41 9.95
C GLY A 103 -9.17 -5.52 9.22
N LEU A 104 -9.82 -5.99 8.15
CA LEU A 104 -9.31 -7.03 7.25
C LEU A 104 -8.74 -6.41 5.98
N VAL A 105 -7.62 -6.95 5.50
CA VAL A 105 -7.06 -6.66 4.19
C VAL A 105 -7.26 -7.88 3.29
N PHE A 106 -7.81 -7.64 2.11
CA PHE A 106 -8.17 -8.65 1.12
C PHE A 106 -8.23 -8.03 -0.29
N GLY A 107 -8.25 -8.89 -1.31
CA GLY A 107 -8.63 -8.46 -2.66
C GLY A 107 -10.14 -8.33 -2.78
N ALA A 108 -10.63 -7.19 -3.26
CA ALA A 108 -12.06 -6.96 -3.50
C ALA A 108 -12.43 -7.25 -4.97
N SER A 109 -13.66 -7.72 -5.21
CA SER A 109 -14.13 -8.04 -6.56
C SER A 109 -14.44 -6.79 -7.40
N VAL A 110 -13.75 -6.66 -8.53
CA VAL A 110 -14.05 -5.64 -9.56
C VAL A 110 -15.45 -5.85 -10.14
N ALA A 111 -15.83 -7.10 -10.46
CA ALA A 111 -17.19 -7.39 -10.94
C ALA A 111 -18.29 -6.96 -9.95
N ALA A 112 -18.04 -7.09 -8.64
CA ALA A 112 -18.98 -6.61 -7.62
C ALA A 112 -19.03 -5.07 -7.55
N TYR A 113 -17.91 -4.39 -7.83
CA TYR A 113 -17.86 -2.94 -7.98
C TYR A 113 -18.63 -2.46 -9.22
N ASP A 114 -18.48 -3.15 -10.36
CA ASP A 114 -19.14 -2.79 -11.62
C ASP A 114 -20.67 -2.85 -11.53
N ILE A 115 -21.20 -3.84 -10.79
CA ILE A 115 -22.65 -3.96 -10.52
C ILE A 115 -23.10 -3.16 -9.29
N ASN A 116 -22.24 -2.29 -8.76
CA ASN A 116 -22.52 -1.41 -7.60
C ASN A 116 -22.87 -2.17 -6.29
N ARG A 117 -22.43 -3.42 -6.15
CA ARG A 117 -22.50 -4.18 -4.89
C ARG A 117 -21.41 -3.71 -3.92
N VAL A 118 -20.20 -3.47 -4.40
CA VAL A 118 -19.21 -2.62 -3.71
C VAL A 118 -19.50 -1.18 -4.13
N ARG A 119 -19.90 -0.34 -3.17
CA ARG A 119 -20.40 1.00 -3.46
C ARG A 119 -19.27 2.03 -3.50
N LYS A 120 -19.37 2.97 -4.43
CA LYS A 120 -18.55 4.18 -4.50
C LYS A 120 -19.10 5.20 -3.50
N HIS A 121 -18.21 5.94 -2.83
CA HIS A 121 -18.62 7.08 -1.99
C HIS A 121 -18.31 8.43 -2.65
N GLU A 122 -17.51 8.46 -3.73
CA GLU A 122 -17.15 9.67 -4.47
C GLU A 122 -16.68 9.34 -5.90
N PHE A 123 -16.52 10.39 -6.71
CA PHE A 123 -15.86 10.32 -8.01
C PHE A 123 -14.42 10.83 -7.90
N THR A 124 -13.55 10.24 -8.70
CA THR A 124 -12.12 10.52 -8.75
C THR A 124 -11.78 11.41 -9.95
N ARG A 125 -10.60 12.05 -9.92
CA ARG A 125 -10.12 12.92 -11.00
C ARG A 125 -9.30 12.08 -11.99
N PRO A 126 -9.57 12.13 -13.32
CA PRO A 126 -8.88 11.30 -14.30
C PRO A 126 -7.36 11.36 -14.23
N VAL A 127 -6.79 12.55 -14.04
CA VAL A 127 -5.33 12.75 -13.91
C VAL A 127 -4.73 11.91 -12.77
N LYS A 128 -5.43 11.78 -11.64
CA LYS A 128 -4.97 10.99 -10.49
C LYS A 128 -5.14 9.50 -10.72
N GLU A 129 -6.17 9.10 -11.46
CA GLU A 129 -6.40 7.71 -11.83
C GLU A 129 -5.34 7.23 -12.82
N ASP A 130 -5.08 8.00 -13.88
CA ASP A 130 -4.09 7.67 -14.91
C ASP A 130 -2.69 7.53 -14.32
N ASP A 131 -2.31 8.45 -13.42
CA ASP A 131 -1.06 8.38 -12.67
C ASP A 131 -0.95 7.09 -11.86
N ARG A 132 -2.01 6.74 -11.12
CA ARG A 132 -2.06 5.51 -10.33
C ARG A 132 -1.99 4.26 -11.22
N VAL A 133 -2.68 4.26 -12.36
CA VAL A 133 -2.65 3.15 -13.32
C VAL A 133 -1.26 2.97 -13.89
N ARG A 134 -0.56 4.04 -14.28
CA ARG A 134 0.83 3.98 -14.76
C ARG A 134 1.76 3.42 -13.70
N GLN A 135 1.63 3.89 -12.45
CA GLN A 135 2.43 3.37 -11.34
C GLN A 135 2.18 1.87 -11.11
N ILE A 136 0.92 1.44 -10.93
CA ILE A 136 0.58 0.02 -10.72
C ILE A 136 1.06 -0.84 -11.90
N THR A 137 0.94 -0.32 -13.12
CA THR A 137 1.36 -1.02 -14.34
C THR A 137 2.87 -1.22 -14.39
N ALA A 138 3.66 -0.22 -13.97
CA ALA A 138 5.12 -0.30 -13.90
C ALA A 138 5.58 -1.23 -12.76
N LEU A 139 4.99 -1.09 -11.57
CA LEU A 139 5.35 -1.86 -10.38
C LEU A 139 4.88 -3.32 -10.45
N LYS A 140 3.85 -3.62 -11.25
CA LYS A 140 3.11 -4.89 -11.22
C LYS A 140 2.61 -5.24 -9.81
N ALA A 141 2.29 -4.22 -9.02
CA ALA A 141 1.85 -4.34 -7.62
C ALA A 141 0.83 -3.26 -7.29
N GLN A 142 -0.14 -3.58 -6.43
CA GLN A 142 -1.06 -2.61 -5.85
C GLN A 142 -0.44 -2.05 -4.56
N THR A 143 -0.10 -0.76 -4.57
CA THR A 143 0.59 -0.05 -3.49
C THR A 143 -0.31 0.95 -2.76
N GLY A 144 -1.56 1.14 -3.23
CA GLY A 144 -2.55 2.03 -2.62
C GLY A 144 -3.82 1.28 -2.23
N PRO A 145 -3.88 0.65 -1.05
CA PRO A 145 -5.10 0.00 -0.58
C PRO A 145 -6.22 1.03 -0.37
N VAL A 146 -7.46 0.66 -0.71
CA VAL A 146 -8.65 1.47 -0.44
C VAL A 146 -9.32 1.00 0.84
N LEU A 147 -9.85 1.94 1.62
CA LEU A 147 -10.63 1.63 2.81
C LEU A 147 -12.06 1.27 2.41
N LEU A 148 -12.55 0.14 2.90
CA LEU A 148 -13.94 -0.29 2.74
C LEU A 148 -14.61 -0.36 4.11
N THR A 149 -15.90 -0.01 4.15
CA THR A 149 -16.78 -0.27 5.30
C THR A 149 -17.82 -1.31 4.92
N TYR A 150 -18.23 -2.10 5.90
CA TYR A 150 -19.25 -3.13 5.72
C TYR A 150 -20.17 -3.12 6.95
N ARG A 151 -21.36 -3.70 6.80
CA ARG A 151 -22.28 -3.86 7.94
C ARG A 151 -21.61 -4.77 8.97
N ALA A 152 -21.73 -4.40 10.25
CA ALA A 152 -21.20 -5.22 11.33
C ALA A 152 -21.68 -6.67 11.21
N ASP A 153 -20.74 -7.59 11.40
CA ASP A 153 -20.96 -9.03 11.34
C ASP A 153 -20.18 -9.66 12.49
N ASP A 154 -20.89 -10.38 13.36
CA ASP A 154 -20.31 -10.91 14.60
C ASP A 154 -19.27 -11.99 14.32
N ALA A 155 -19.42 -12.78 13.25
CA ALA A 155 -18.44 -13.79 12.89
C ALA A 155 -17.14 -13.15 12.39
N VAL A 156 -17.24 -12.11 11.56
CA VAL A 156 -16.07 -11.34 11.13
C VAL A 156 -15.40 -10.65 12.32
N LYS A 157 -16.18 -10.05 13.22
CA LYS A 157 -15.66 -9.43 14.44
C LYS A 157 -14.91 -10.44 15.30
N ALA A 158 -15.47 -11.63 15.53
CA ALA A 158 -14.83 -12.67 16.32
C ALA A 158 -13.46 -13.08 15.73
N ILE A 159 -13.37 -13.26 14.41
CA ILE A 159 -12.11 -13.58 13.72
C ILE A 159 -11.08 -12.46 13.91
N ILE A 160 -11.51 -11.20 13.78
CA ILE A 160 -10.63 -10.04 13.97
C ILE A 160 -10.12 -9.99 15.42
N ASP A 161 -11.01 -10.11 16.40
CA ASP A 161 -10.66 -10.03 17.82
C ASP A 161 -9.73 -11.16 18.24
N GLU A 162 -10.03 -12.41 17.85
CA GLU A 162 -9.20 -13.59 18.13
C GLU A 162 -7.79 -13.43 17.55
N THR A 163 -7.71 -13.08 16.27
CA THR A 163 -6.41 -12.93 15.59
C THR A 163 -5.62 -11.77 16.18
N ALA A 164 -6.28 -10.66 16.51
CA ALA A 164 -5.62 -9.45 17.00
C ALA A 164 -5.26 -9.49 18.49
N ALA A 165 -5.61 -10.58 19.20
CA ALA A 165 -5.11 -10.91 20.53
C ALA A 165 -3.72 -11.58 20.49
N GLY A 166 -3.31 -12.09 19.32
CA GLY A 166 -1.96 -12.61 19.11
C GLY A 166 -0.89 -11.53 18.99
N THR A 167 0.37 -11.95 18.94
CA THR A 167 1.50 -11.05 18.66
C THR A 167 1.45 -10.62 17.19
N PRO A 168 1.40 -9.30 16.89
CA PRO A 168 1.43 -8.84 15.52
C PRO A 168 2.81 -9.09 14.90
N VAL A 169 2.85 -9.21 13.57
CA VAL A 169 4.11 -9.33 12.82
C VAL A 169 4.96 -8.06 12.96
N TYR A 170 4.30 -6.91 13.10
CA TYR A 170 4.85 -5.59 13.42
C TYR A 170 3.76 -4.70 14.04
#